data_AF-A0A2E3F0W4-F1
#
_entry.id   AF-A0A2E3F0W4-F1
#
_cell.length_a   1.000
_cell.length_b   1.000
_cell.length_c   1.000
_cell.angle_alpha   90.00
_cell.angle_beta   90.00
_cell.angle_gamma   90.00
#
_symmetry.space_group_name_H-M   'P 1'
#
loop_
_entity.id
_entity.type
_entity.pdbx_description
1 polymer ?
#
loop_
_entity_poly.entity_id
_entity_poly.type
_entity_poly.pdbx_seq_one_letter_code
_entity_poly.pdbx_strand_id
1 'polypeptide(L)'
;MRKLIIILFCILCITLGYGFYLRYFTEDTLNGDRFLGLTILAVAFILMPMFLYHRWKDRKVKDYMLDRDNIMKMQEYRNQQERGKSSKKKTRDTES
;
A
#
# COMPACT_ATOMS: atom_id res chain seq x y z
N MET A 1 -3.37 13.60 -5.38
CA MET A 1 -2.21 12.94 -4.75
C MET A 1 -1.58 11.79 -5.57
N ARG A 2 -2.31 11.10 -6.47
CA ARG A 2 -1.75 10.03 -7.35
C ARG A 2 -0.54 10.41 -8.21
N LYS A 3 -0.35 11.69 -8.50
CA LYS A 3 0.72 12.20 -9.38
C LYS A 3 2.07 12.35 -8.68
N LEU A 4 2.11 12.42 -7.35
CA LEU A 4 3.36 12.57 -6.59
C LEU A 4 4.29 11.36 -6.77
N ILE A 5 3.74 10.15 -6.76
CA ILE A 5 4.52 8.92 -6.98
C ILE A 5 5.08 8.85 -8.41
N ILE A 6 4.31 9.33 -9.39
CA ILE A 6 4.71 9.37 -10.80
C ILE A 6 5.82 10.41 -11.00
N ILE A 7 5.68 11.60 -10.42
CA ILE A 7 6.71 12.65 -10.47
C ILE A 7 8.00 12.19 -9.79
N LEU A 8 7.89 11.52 -8.64
CA LEU A 8 9.05 10.97 -7.92
C LEU A 8 9.74 9.84 -8.70
N PHE A 9 8.96 8.96 -9.34
CA PHE A 9 9.48 7.93 -10.23
C PHE A 9 10.17 8.53 -11.47
N CYS A 10 9.61 9.57 -12.07
CA CYS A 10 10.24 10.31 -13.17
C CYS A 10 11.58 10.91 -12.76
N ILE A 11 11.68 11.52 -11.57
CA ILE A 11 12.94 12.07 -11.04
C ILE A 11 13.98 10.96 -10.85
N LEU A 12 13.58 9.80 -10.32
CA LEU A 12 14.49 8.65 -10.19
C LEU A 12 14.97 8.14 -11.55
N CYS A 13 14.09 8.04 -12.56
CA CYS A 13 14.48 7.68 -13.92
C CYS A 13 15.45 8.68 -14.56
N ILE A 14 15.25 9.99 -14.33
CA ILE A 14 16.16 11.03 -14.82
C ILE A 14 17.53 10.91 -14.14
N THR A 15 17.56 10.65 -12.82
CA THR A 15 18.80 10.49 -12.06
C THR A 15 19.58 9.25 -12.51
N LEU A 16 18.88 8.15 -12.81
CA LEU A 16 19.44 6.93 -13.40
C LEU A 16 19.99 7.18 -14.80
N GLY A 17 19.25 7.90 -15.65
CA GLY A 17 19.68 8.30 -16.98
C GLY A 17 20.92 9.21 -16.95
N TYR A 18 21.00 10.11 -15.98
CA TYR A 18 22.15 10.99 -15.79
C TYR A 18 23.39 10.21 -15.30
N GLY A 19 23.21 9.23 -14.41
CA GLY A 19 24.29 8.31 -14.02
C GLY A 19 24.79 7.45 -15.19
N PHE A 20 23.88 7.03 -16.07
CA PHE A 20 24.23 6.32 -17.30
C PHE A 20 24.95 7.23 -18.31
N TYR A 21 24.56 8.50 -18.39
CA TYR A 21 25.22 9.48 -19.24
C TYR A 21 26.67 9.74 -18.78
N LEU A 22 26.90 9.92 -17.47
CA LEU A 22 28.26 10.09 -16.92
C LEU A 22 29.15 8.90 -17.23
N ARG A 23 28.61 7.68 -17.13
CA ARG A 23 29.32 6.45 -17.48
C ARG A 23 29.76 6.41 -18.94
N TYR A 24 28.88 6.84 -19.83
CA TYR A 24 29.09 6.72 -21.27
C TYR A 24 30.00 7.83 -21.81
N PHE A 25 29.98 9.02 -21.19
CA PHE A 25 30.75 10.18 -21.63
C PHE A 25 32.14 10.31 -20.98
N THR A 26 32.34 9.71 -19.80
CA THR A 26 33.63 9.73 -19.10
C THR A 26 34.21 8.32 -19.22
N GLU A 27 35.20 8.13 -20.09
CA GLU A 27 35.80 6.83 -20.47
C GLU A 27 36.45 6.04 -19.29
N ASP A 28 36.30 6.52 -18.05
CA ASP A 28 36.68 5.87 -16.80
C ASP A 28 35.69 4.76 -16.43
N THR A 29 35.72 3.68 -17.19
CA THR A 29 34.91 2.46 -17.02
C THR A 29 34.90 1.96 -15.57
N LEU A 30 36.04 1.92 -14.90
CA LEU A 30 36.22 1.37 -13.55
C LEU A 30 35.47 2.14 -12.46
N ASN A 31 35.51 3.47 -12.50
CA ASN A 31 34.82 4.31 -11.52
C ASN A 31 33.35 4.44 -11.84
N GLY A 32 33.03 4.47 -13.13
CA GLY A 32 31.67 4.47 -13.63
C GLY A 32 30.86 3.25 -13.16
N ASP A 33 31.46 2.05 -13.12
CA ASP A 33 30.79 0.79 -12.75
C ASP A 33 30.28 0.85 -11.32
N ARG A 34 31.16 1.29 -10.42
CA ARG A 34 30.82 1.47 -9.01
C ARG A 34 29.76 2.54 -8.82
N PHE A 35 29.85 3.65 -9.55
CA PHE A 35 28.89 4.75 -9.44
C PHE A 35 27.51 4.34 -9.93
N LEU A 36 27.45 3.59 -11.03
CA LEU A 36 26.19 3.08 -11.60
C LEU A 36 25.52 2.09 -10.64
N GLY A 37 26.30 1.13 -10.11
CA GLY A 37 25.81 0.16 -9.13
C GLY A 37 25.33 0.81 -7.85
N LEU A 38 26.07 1.81 -7.35
CA LEU A 38 25.71 2.55 -6.13
C LEU A 38 24.46 3.42 -6.34
N THR A 39 24.31 4.01 -7.53
CA THR A 39 23.11 4.77 -7.92
C THR A 39 21.88 3.87 -7.96
N ILE A 40 21.98 2.70 -8.60
CA ILE A 40 20.87 1.72 -8.66
C ILE A 40 20.52 1.18 -7.28
N LEU A 41 21.52 0.88 -6.45
CA LEU A 41 21.31 0.45 -5.07
C LEU A 41 20.59 1.52 -4.24
N ALA A 42 21.04 2.78 -4.33
CA ALA A 42 20.40 3.90 -3.64
C ALA A 42 18.96 4.13 -4.12
N VAL A 43 18.71 4.03 -5.43
CA VAL A 43 17.37 4.11 -6.01
C VAL A 43 16.47 3.02 -5.43
N ALA A 44 16.92 1.76 -5.40
CA ALA A 44 16.14 0.67 -4.83
C ALA A 44 15.86 0.89 -3.34
N PHE A 45 16.85 1.38 -2.59
CA PHE A 45 16.74 1.64 -1.16
C PHE A 45 15.81 2.79 -0.81
N ILE A 46 15.66 3.80 -1.69
CA ILE A 46 14.72 4.91 -1.51
C ILE A 46 13.33 4.52 -2.01
N LEU A 47 13.26 3.84 -3.16
CA LEU A 47 12.01 3.47 -3.80
C LEU A 47 11.22 2.46 -2.95
N MET A 48 11.89 1.52 -2.28
CA MET A 48 11.26 0.53 -1.40
C MET A 48 10.46 1.16 -0.22
N PRO A 49 11.06 1.96 0.68
CA PRO A 49 10.35 2.58 1.80
C PRO A 49 9.33 3.62 1.32
N MET A 50 9.65 4.36 0.26
CA MET A 50 8.75 5.37 -0.30
C MET A 50 7.50 4.74 -0.92
N PHE A 51 7.65 3.60 -1.60
CA PHE A 51 6.54 2.82 -2.13
C PHE A 51 5.63 2.31 -1.01
N LEU A 52 6.22 1.81 0.07
CA LEU A 52 5.47 1.30 1.23
C LEU A 52 4.65 2.41 1.90
N TYR A 53 5.26 3.59 2.10
CA TYR A 53 4.58 4.74 2.70
C TYR A 53 3.42 5.26 1.82
N HIS A 54 3.63 5.33 0.51
CA HIS A 54 2.58 5.75 -0.40
C HIS A 54 1.40 4.76 -0.44
N ARG A 55 1.70 3.45 -0.43
CA ARG A 55 0.68 2.39 -0.42
C ARG A 55 -0.15 2.43 0.86
N TRP A 56 0.42 2.87 1.98
CA TRP A 56 -0.24 2.88 3.29
C TRP A 56 -1.10 4.12 3.57
N LYS A 57 -1.03 5.17 2.74
CA LYS A 57 -1.77 6.42 3.01
C LYS A 57 -3.27 6.36 2.69
N ASP A 58 -3.68 5.61 1.65
CA ASP A 58 -5.07 5.57 1.17
C ASP A 58 -5.88 4.37 1.71
N ARG A 59 -5.24 3.47 2.46
CA ARG A 59 -5.94 2.40 3.17
C ARG A 59 -5.85 2.75 4.63
N LYS A 60 -6.92 3.29 5.20
CA LYS A 60 -7.11 3.48 6.64
C LYS A 60 -6.68 2.20 7.36
N VAL A 61 -5.42 2.11 7.78
CA VAL A 61 -4.91 0.99 8.58
C VAL A 61 -5.80 0.87 9.83
N LYS A 62 -6.28 2.02 10.32
CA LYS A 62 -7.28 2.16 11.39
C LYS A 62 -8.64 1.49 11.15
N ASP A 63 -9.16 1.41 9.92
CA ASP A 63 -10.46 0.71 9.68
C ASP A 63 -10.28 -0.81 9.63
N TYR A 64 -9.06 -1.29 9.40
CA TYR A 64 -8.72 -2.72 9.39
C TYR A 64 -8.10 -3.20 10.71
N MET A 65 -7.67 -2.28 11.58
CA MET A 65 -7.41 -2.60 12.97
C MET A 65 -8.76 -2.83 13.66
N LEU A 66 -8.83 -3.92 14.42
CA LEU A 66 -9.97 -4.28 15.27
C LEU A 66 -10.15 -3.21 16.36
N ASP A 67 -10.65 -2.05 15.97
CA ASP A 67 -11.13 -1.05 16.92
C ASP A 67 -12.34 -1.62 17.63
N ARG A 68 -12.41 -1.44 18.96
CA ARG A 68 -13.47 -2.04 19.78
C ARG A 68 -14.85 -1.66 19.24
N ASP A 69 -15.00 -0.46 18.69
CA ASP A 69 -16.27 0.02 18.13
C ASP A 69 -16.74 -0.77 16.90
N ASN A 70 -15.81 -1.19 16.03
CA ASN A 70 -16.15 -1.98 14.83
C ASN A 70 -16.48 -3.44 15.19
N ILE A 71 -15.81 -4.01 16.20
CA ILE A 71 -16.11 -5.36 16.71
C ILE A 71 -17.50 -5.39 17.35
N MET A 72 -17.83 -4.39 18.15
CA MET A 72 -19.14 -4.28 18.81
C MET A 72 -20.28 -4.20 17.78
N LYS A 73 -20.10 -3.41 16.71
CA LYS A 73 -21.08 -3.35 15.62
C LYS A 73 -21.29 -4.72 14.96
N MET A 74 -20.24 -5.50 14.71
CA MET A 74 -20.38 -6.85 14.13
C MET A 74 -21.14 -7.80 15.06
N GLN A 75 -20.92 -7.72 16.37
CA GLN A 75 -21.64 -8.53 17.36
C GLN A 75 -23.12 -8.15 17.44
N GLU A 76 -23.44 -6.85 17.42
CA GLU A 76 -24.83 -6.38 17.41
C GLU A 76 -25.59 -6.81 16.15
N TYR A 77 -24.98 -6.69 14.97
CA TYR A 77 -25.57 -7.17 13.72
C TYR A 77 -25.86 -8.67 13.74
N ARG A 78 -24.96 -9.48 14.35
CA ARG A 78 -25.15 -10.92 14.49
C ARG A 78 -26.31 -11.25 15.43
N ASN A 79 -26.38 -10.59 16.58
CA ASN A 79 -27.46 -10.79 17.57
C ASN A 79 -28.83 -10.38 17.02
N GLN A 80 -28.91 -9.30 16.22
CA GLN A 80 -30.15 -8.89 15.57
C GLN A 80 -30.63 -9.90 14.52
N GLN A 81 -29.71 -10.49 13.75
CA GLN A 81 -30.06 -11.55 12.80
C GLN A 81 -30.56 -12.82 13.48
N GLU A 82 -29.94 -13.23 14.58
CA GLU A 82 -30.36 -14.42 15.34
C GLU A 82 -31.76 -14.21 15.96
N ARG A 83 -32.05 -13.01 16.49
CA ARG A 83 -33.38 -12.63 16.98
C ARG A 83 -34.44 -12.58 15.86
N GLY A 84 -34.11 -12.03 14.70
CA GLY A 84 -35.01 -11.98 13.54
C GLY A 84 -35.35 -13.37 12.99
N LYS A 85 -34.38 -14.28 12.94
CA LYS A 85 -34.59 -15.69 12.54
C LYS A 85 -35.45 -16.46 13.54
N SER A 86 -35.24 -16.25 14.84
CA SER A 86 -36.05 -16.88 15.89
C SER A 86 -37.50 -16.39 15.89
N SER A 87 -37.73 -15.10 15.60
CA SER A 87 -39.08 -14.53 15.46
C SER A 87 -39.82 -15.09 14.23
N LYS A 88 -39.14 -15.18 13.08
CA LYS A 88 -39.71 -15.71 11.82
C LYS A 88 -39.92 -17.23 11.81
N LYS A 89 -39.26 -17.95 12.71
CA LYS A 89 -39.50 -19.37 12.95
C LYS A 89 -40.74 -19.55 13.83
N LYS A 90 -40.83 -18.79 14.92
CA LYS A 90 -41.94 -18.85 15.88
C LYS A 90 -43.30 -18.51 15.25
N THR A 91 -43.38 -17.54 14.35
CA THR A 91 -44.65 -17.23 13.65
C THR A 91 -45.11 -18.32 12.69
N ARG A 92 -44.19 -19.03 12.02
CA ARG A 92 -44.51 -20.14 11.12
C ARG A 92 -45.06 -21.37 11.86
N ASP A 93 -44.57 -21.62 13.07
CA ASP A 93 -44.99 -22.76 13.89
C ASP A 93 -46.36 -22.55 14.58
N THR A 94 -46.85 -21.29 14.68
CA THR A 94 -48.19 -20.96 15.20
C THR A 94 -49.29 -20.88 14.14
N GLU A 95 -48.93 -20.87 12.86
CA GLU A 95 -49.88 -20.73 11.72
C GLU A 95 -50.09 -22.07 10.97
N SER A 96 -49.45 -23.16 11.43
CA SER A 96 -49.62 -24.54 10.93
C SER A 96 -50.38 -25.38 11.96
#